data_AF-A0A453IXR8-F1
#
_entry.id   AF-A0A453IXR8-F1
#
_cell.length_a   1.000
_cell.length_b   1.000
_cell.length_c   1.000
_cell.angle_alpha   90.00
_cell.angle_beta   90.00
_cell.angle_gamma   90.00
#
_symmetry.space_group_name_H-M   'P 1'
#
loop_
_entity.id
_entity.type
_entity.pdbx_description
1 polymer ?
#
loop_
_entity_poly.entity_id
_entity_poly.type
_entity_poly.pdbx_seq_one_letter_code
_entity_poly.pdbx_strand_id
1 'polypeptide(L)'
;MKRGVNEKGRVANDVETEQIVFEDTPDDIPSQITSVVQHRGSIPLVWFQETSRLNIRPEITLKSDVDYKATRLHFENLVLRYGNPIVILNLIKTREKKPRESLLRAEFAKAIHYINKGLPDDKRLKFLHMDLSKLSRRKGTNVLGLLNKVASDVLELTDLLHCEITISSKPLDASR
;
A
#
# COMPACT_ATOMS: atom_id res chain seq x y z
N MET A 1 3.81 -18.91 -9.28
CA MET A 1 4.16 -18.36 -7.95
C MET A 1 2.89 -17.75 -7.35
N LYS A 2 2.45 -18.14 -6.12
CA LYS A 2 1.19 -17.63 -5.53
C LYS A 2 1.37 -16.46 -4.55
N ARG A 3 2.61 -16.12 -4.17
CA ARG A 3 2.98 -15.07 -3.22
C ARG A 3 4.29 -14.40 -3.64
N GLY A 4 4.60 -13.23 -3.10
CA GLY A 4 5.82 -12.49 -3.42
C GLY A 4 5.76 -11.72 -4.74
N VAL A 5 6.92 -11.22 -5.19
CA VAL A 5 7.12 -10.47 -6.44
C VAL A 5 7.77 -11.33 -7.53
N ASN A 6 7.36 -11.15 -8.78
CA ASN A 6 8.00 -11.77 -9.94
C ASN A 6 9.03 -10.84 -10.61
N GLU A 7 9.75 -11.34 -11.61
CA GLU A 7 10.79 -10.59 -12.34
C GLU A 7 10.28 -9.33 -13.05
N LYS A 8 8.96 -9.20 -13.25
CA LYS A 8 8.31 -8.01 -13.83
C LYS A 8 7.85 -7.00 -12.76
N GLY A 9 8.24 -7.18 -11.50
CA GLY A 9 7.82 -6.32 -10.39
C GLY A 9 6.35 -6.46 -9.99
N ARG A 10 5.67 -7.52 -10.43
CA ARG A 10 4.25 -7.76 -10.09
C ARG A 10 4.16 -8.65 -8.87
N VAL A 11 3.40 -8.21 -7.87
CA VAL A 11 3.14 -8.97 -6.65
C VAL A 11 1.86 -9.80 -6.79
N ALA A 12 1.80 -10.92 -6.07
CA ALA A 12 0.54 -11.65 -5.93
C ALA A 12 -0.43 -10.93 -4.98
N ASN A 13 -1.73 -11.25 -5.07
CA ASN A 13 -2.77 -10.62 -4.26
C ASN A 13 -2.75 -9.08 -4.35
N ASP A 14 -2.44 -8.56 -5.54
CA ASP A 14 -2.44 -7.14 -5.85
C ASP A 14 -3.89 -6.63 -5.94
N VAL A 15 -4.25 -5.69 -5.07
CA VAL A 15 -5.59 -5.16 -4.92
C VAL A 15 -5.50 -3.64 -4.73
N GLU A 16 -6.26 -2.93 -5.56
CA GLU A 16 -6.54 -1.51 -5.39
C GLU A 16 -7.93 -1.36 -4.76
N THR A 17 -8.07 -0.42 -3.84
CA THR A 17 -9.36 -0.05 -3.24
C THR A 17 -9.49 1.45 -3.31
N GLU A 18 -10.53 1.92 -3.98
CA GLU A 18 -10.84 3.32 -4.14
C GLU A 18 -12.09 3.66 -3.31
N GLN A 19 -12.00 4.73 -2.53
CA GLN A 19 -13.15 5.31 -1.83
C GLN A 19 -13.48 6.64 -2.49
N ILE A 20 -14.68 6.72 -3.06
CA ILE A 20 -15.21 7.92 -3.70
C ILE A 20 -16.29 8.51 -2.79
N VAL A 21 -16.22 9.81 -2.56
CA VAL A 21 -17.23 10.59 -1.83
C VAL A 21 -17.65 11.75 -2.73
N PHE A 22 -18.95 11.96 -2.85
CA PHE A 22 -19.51 13.04 -3.65
C PHE A 22 -20.67 13.70 -2.89
N GLU A 23 -20.97 14.95 -3.26
CA GLU A 23 -22.10 15.68 -2.69
C GLU A 23 -23.43 15.08 -3.13
N ASP A 24 -24.35 14.90 -2.19
CA ASP A 24 -25.72 14.47 -2.46
C ASP A 24 -26.56 15.68 -2.90
N THR A 25 -26.61 15.92 -4.21
CA THR A 25 -27.30 17.09 -4.81
C THR A 25 -28.67 16.70 -5.39
N PRO A 26 -29.71 17.54 -5.26
CA PRO A 26 -31.03 17.29 -5.84
C PRO A 26 -31.06 17.12 -7.37
N ASP A 27 -30.09 17.69 -8.07
CA ASP A 27 -30.01 17.69 -9.55
C ASP A 27 -29.33 16.43 -10.13
N ASP A 28 -29.14 15.38 -9.31
CA ASP A 28 -28.49 14.09 -9.63
C ASP A 28 -27.05 14.17 -10.18
N ILE A 29 -26.47 15.37 -10.31
CA ILE A 29 -25.10 15.60 -10.76
C ILE A 29 -24.30 16.20 -9.61
N PRO A 30 -23.38 15.44 -8.99
CA PRO A 30 -22.57 15.97 -7.90
C PRO A 30 -21.69 17.12 -8.40
N SER A 31 -21.73 18.24 -7.68
CA SER A 31 -20.88 19.40 -7.99
C SER A 31 -19.41 19.16 -7.59
N GLN A 32 -19.19 18.26 -6.63
CA GLN A 32 -17.90 17.97 -6.02
C GLN A 32 -17.73 16.45 -5.86
N ILE A 33 -16.61 15.93 -6.33
CA ILE A 33 -16.21 14.53 -6.16
C ILE A 33 -14.80 14.49 -5.57
N THR A 34 -14.63 13.66 -4.56
CA THR A 34 -13.33 13.37 -3.95
C THR A 34 -13.08 11.86 -4.00
N SER A 35 -11.83 11.46 -4.27
CA SER A 35 -11.43 10.06 -4.27
C SER A 35 -10.09 9.85 -3.58
N VAL A 36 -9.97 8.72 -2.88
CA VAL A 36 -8.71 8.23 -2.32
C VAL A 36 -8.51 6.76 -2.68
N VAL A 37 -7.28 6.42 -3.08
CA VAL A 37 -6.89 5.07 -3.46
C VAL A 37 -5.93 4.49 -2.43
N GLN A 38 -6.18 3.26 -2.00
CA GLN A 38 -5.28 2.45 -1.20
C GLN A 38 -4.88 1.18 -1.95
N HIS A 39 -3.59 0.89 -2.02
CA HIS A 39 -3.05 -0.32 -2.61
C HIS A 39 -2.63 -1.35 -1.56
N ARG A 40 -3.03 -2.61 -1.74
CA ARG A 40 -2.64 -3.76 -0.91
C ARG A 40 -2.11 -4.89 -1.79
N GLY A 41 -0.93 -5.39 -1.47
CA GLY A 41 -0.30 -6.51 -2.19
C GLY A 41 0.43 -7.48 -1.27
N SER A 42 0.90 -8.60 -1.82
CA SER A 42 1.91 -9.43 -1.14
C SER A 42 3.20 -8.64 -0.94
N ILE A 43 3.94 -8.96 0.13
CA ILE A 43 5.25 -8.35 0.39
C ILE A 43 6.15 -8.56 -0.85
N PRO A 44 6.73 -7.49 -1.42
CA PRO A 44 7.42 -7.53 -2.70
C PRO A 44 8.84 -8.10 -2.59
N LEU A 45 8.96 -9.29 -2.01
CA LEU A 45 10.17 -10.09 -1.97
C LEU A 45 9.99 -11.34 -2.84
N VAL A 46 11.08 -11.96 -3.28
CA VAL A 46 11.01 -13.26 -3.94
C VAL A 46 10.95 -14.33 -2.85
N TRP A 47 9.74 -14.83 -2.56
CA TRP A 47 9.52 -15.82 -1.50
C TRP A 47 8.42 -16.81 -1.83
N PHE A 48 8.50 -17.96 -1.17
CA PHE A 48 7.64 -19.09 -1.41
C PHE A 48 7.08 -19.60 -0.10
N GLN A 49 5.89 -20.18 -0.19
CA GLN A 49 5.26 -20.90 0.89
C GLN A 49 4.71 -22.20 0.34
N GLU A 50 4.96 -23.30 1.03
CA GLU A 50 4.41 -24.60 0.66
C GLU A 50 2.87 -24.55 0.63
N THR A 51 2.25 -25.13 -0.40
CA THR A 51 0.78 -25.07 -0.57
C THR A 51 0.07 -26.35 -0.15
N SER A 52 0.74 -27.24 0.60
CA SER A 52 0.15 -28.49 1.07
C SER A 52 -1.07 -28.22 1.97
N ARG A 53 -2.22 -28.81 1.62
CA ARG A 53 -3.47 -28.68 2.40
C ARG A 53 -3.41 -29.33 3.78
N LEU A 54 -2.43 -30.22 4.00
CA LEU A 54 -2.22 -30.92 5.26
C LEU A 54 -1.42 -30.09 6.28
N ASN A 55 -0.74 -29.03 5.82
CA ASN A 55 0.10 -28.21 6.67
C ASN A 55 -0.64 -26.91 7.04
N ILE A 56 -1.15 -26.82 8.26
CA ILE A 56 -1.92 -25.67 8.77
C ILE A 56 -1.07 -24.38 8.77
N ARG A 57 0.27 -24.51 8.85
CA ARG A 57 1.21 -23.38 8.88
C ARG A 57 2.44 -23.68 8.02
N PRO A 58 2.31 -23.61 6.69
CA PRO A 58 3.40 -23.97 5.79
C PRO A 58 4.60 -23.04 5.93
N GLU A 59 5.80 -23.61 5.78
CA GLU A 59 7.06 -22.88 5.94
C GLU A 59 7.22 -21.79 4.88
N ILE A 60 7.92 -20.71 5.24
CA ILE A 60 8.23 -19.60 4.34
C ILE A 60 9.71 -19.69 3.98
N THR A 61 9.99 -19.70 2.68
CA THR A 61 11.35 -19.73 2.14
C THR A 61 11.61 -18.46 1.35
N LEU A 62 12.62 -17.69 1.77
CA LEU A 62 13.13 -16.55 1.01
C LEU A 62 14.08 -17.05 -0.08
N LYS A 63 13.97 -16.49 -1.27
CA LYS A 63 14.94 -16.68 -2.36
C LYS A 63 15.73 -15.38 -2.55
N SER A 64 16.99 -15.51 -2.95
CA SER A 64 17.83 -14.35 -3.26
C SER A 64 17.25 -13.58 -4.46
N ASP A 65 17.10 -12.28 -4.29
CA ASP A 65 16.91 -11.29 -5.34
C ASP A 65 18.17 -10.41 -5.33
N VAL A 66 19.07 -10.64 -6.28
CA VAL A 66 20.36 -9.92 -6.34
C VAL A 66 20.07 -8.43 -6.45
N ASP A 67 20.57 -7.65 -5.50
CA ASP A 67 20.37 -6.20 -5.40
C ASP A 67 18.90 -5.76 -5.31
N TYR A 68 17.99 -6.66 -4.93
CA TYR A 68 16.56 -6.42 -4.82
C TYR A 68 15.93 -5.87 -6.12
N LYS A 69 16.36 -6.37 -7.29
CA LYS A 69 15.91 -5.88 -8.60
C LYS A 69 14.40 -6.00 -8.78
N ALA A 70 13.81 -7.15 -8.45
CA ALA A 70 12.37 -7.36 -8.60
C ALA A 70 11.58 -6.50 -7.59
N THR A 71 12.08 -6.36 -6.37
CA THR A 71 11.50 -5.46 -5.36
C THR A 71 11.57 -3.99 -5.79
N ARG A 72 12.69 -3.55 -6.35
CA ARG A 72 12.88 -2.18 -6.86
C ARG A 72 11.90 -1.89 -8.00
N LEU A 73 11.84 -2.78 -8.99
CA LEU A 73 10.94 -2.65 -10.13
C LEU A 73 9.47 -2.59 -9.69
N HIS A 74 9.09 -3.31 -8.63
CA HIS A 74 7.75 -3.19 -8.06
C HIS A 74 7.42 -1.76 -7.62
N PHE A 75 8.33 -1.11 -6.89
CA PHE A 75 8.11 0.27 -6.44
C PHE A 75 8.22 1.29 -7.57
N GLU A 76 9.08 1.07 -8.56
CA GLU A 76 9.10 1.88 -9.79
C GLU A 76 7.75 1.82 -10.51
N ASN A 77 7.16 0.63 -10.65
CA ASN A 77 5.82 0.46 -11.21
C ASN A 77 4.72 1.14 -10.37
N LEU A 78 4.86 1.21 -9.04
CA LEU A 78 3.95 1.95 -8.18
C LEU A 78 4.10 3.46 -8.37
N VAL A 79 5.33 3.97 -8.41
CA VAL A 79 5.61 5.38 -8.66
C VAL A 79 5.09 5.81 -10.03
N LEU A 80 5.21 4.97 -11.06
CA LEU A 80 4.66 5.25 -12.38
C LEU A 80 3.13 5.37 -12.38
N ARG A 81 2.43 4.64 -11.48
CA ARG A 81 0.96 4.64 -11.40
C ARG A 81 0.41 5.74 -10.48
N TYR A 82 1.03 5.94 -9.32
CA TYR A 82 0.49 6.76 -8.24
C TYR A 82 1.36 7.96 -7.85
N GLY A 83 2.56 8.08 -8.42
CA GLY A 83 3.50 9.14 -8.08
C GLY A 83 4.28 8.91 -6.78
N ASN A 84 4.87 9.99 -6.26
CA ASN A 84 5.59 10.01 -4.98
C ASN A 84 4.85 10.90 -3.98
N PRO A 85 4.95 10.63 -2.67
CA PRO A 85 5.72 9.54 -2.05
C PRO A 85 4.97 8.20 -2.02
N ILE A 86 5.71 7.09 -2.07
CA ILE A 86 5.16 5.77 -1.71
C ILE A 86 5.32 5.52 -0.22
N VAL A 87 4.20 5.39 0.49
CA VAL A 87 4.16 5.04 1.92
C VAL A 87 3.78 3.58 2.11
N ILE A 88 4.61 2.83 2.83
CA ILE A 88 4.46 1.39 3.05
C ILE A 88 4.07 1.16 4.50
N LEU A 89 2.86 0.64 4.73
CA LEU A 89 2.40 0.20 6.04
C LEU A 89 2.59 -1.30 6.22
N ASN A 90 3.59 -1.70 7.01
CA ASN A 90 3.89 -3.10 7.28
C ASN A 90 3.40 -3.53 8.67
N LEU A 91 2.42 -4.45 8.72
CA LEU A 91 1.75 -4.89 9.94
C LEU A 91 2.21 -6.25 10.50
N ILE A 92 3.32 -6.80 9.98
CA ILE A 92 3.82 -8.12 10.37
C ILE A 92 4.11 -8.19 11.89
N LYS A 93 3.85 -9.34 12.51
CA LYS A 93 4.20 -9.53 13.93
C LYS A 93 5.72 -9.56 14.12
N THR A 94 6.20 -8.88 15.15
CA THR A 94 7.63 -8.85 15.49
C THR A 94 8.07 -10.09 16.25
N ARG A 95 7.18 -10.71 17.03
CA ARG A 95 7.47 -11.90 17.84
C ARG A 95 6.52 -13.03 17.50
N GLU A 96 7.11 -14.15 17.09
CA GLU A 96 6.43 -15.42 16.81
C GLU A 96 7.15 -16.54 17.55
N LYS A 97 6.43 -17.61 17.93
CA LYS A 97 7.05 -18.79 18.56
C LYS A 97 8.03 -19.50 17.62
N LYS A 98 7.67 -19.61 16.33
CA LYS A 98 8.54 -20.06 15.24
C LYS A 98 8.63 -18.91 14.23
N PRO A 99 9.82 -18.37 13.93
CA PRO A 99 9.98 -17.31 12.93
C PRO A 99 9.42 -17.75 11.58
N ARG A 100 8.42 -17.02 11.06
CA ARG A 100 7.84 -17.26 9.74
C ARG A 100 7.71 -15.94 9.00
N GLU A 101 6.69 -15.15 9.32
CA GLU A 101 6.49 -13.84 8.69
C GLU A 101 7.53 -12.82 9.16
N SER A 102 8.03 -12.98 10.38
CA SER A 102 9.12 -12.16 10.92
C SER A 102 10.42 -12.24 10.11
N LEU A 103 10.65 -13.32 9.33
CA LEU A 103 11.73 -13.41 8.35
C LEU A 103 11.51 -12.43 7.20
N LEU A 104 10.29 -12.41 6.64
CA LEU A 104 9.90 -11.47 5.58
C LEU A 104 10.02 -10.03 6.06
N ARG A 105 9.64 -9.75 7.31
CA ARG A 105 9.78 -8.41 7.91
C ARG A 105 11.24 -7.93 7.89
N ALA A 106 12.16 -8.76 8.36
CA ALA A 106 13.57 -8.41 8.43
C ALA A 106 14.15 -8.20 7.03
N GLU A 107 13.85 -9.10 6.10
CA GLU A 107 14.35 -9.02 4.74
C GLU A 107 13.75 -7.84 3.96
N PHE A 108 12.47 -7.54 4.17
CA PHE A 108 11.82 -6.41 3.52
C PHE A 108 12.40 -5.08 4.00
N ALA A 109 12.68 -4.95 5.30
CA ALA A 109 13.34 -3.75 5.83
C ALA A 109 14.74 -3.55 5.22
N LYS A 110 15.51 -4.63 4.99
CA LYS A 110 16.80 -4.55 4.29
C LYS A 110 16.63 -4.12 2.84
N ALA A 111 15.64 -4.67 2.13
CA ALA A 111 15.34 -4.31 0.75
C ALA A 111 15.02 -2.81 0.62
N ILE A 112 14.14 -2.30 1.47
CA ILE A 112 13.81 -0.86 1.48
C ILE A 112 15.04 -0.01 1.80
N HIS A 113 15.84 -0.40 2.79
CA HIS A 113 17.06 0.32 3.12
C HIS A 113 18.05 0.34 1.95
N TYR A 114 18.24 -0.80 1.28
CA TYR A 114 19.10 -0.90 0.10
C TYR A 114 18.60 -0.04 -1.07
N ILE A 115 17.30 -0.08 -1.37
CA ILE A 115 16.70 0.71 -2.45
C ILE A 115 16.84 2.21 -2.17
N ASN A 116 16.54 2.66 -0.95
CA ASN A 116 16.60 4.06 -0.54
C ASN A 116 18.02 4.66 -0.57
N LYS A 117 19.09 3.85 -0.51
CA LYS A 117 20.47 4.34 -0.69
C LYS A 117 20.71 4.90 -2.09
N GLY A 118 20.02 4.37 -3.09
CA GLY A 118 20.13 4.81 -4.49
C GLY A 118 19.12 5.88 -4.89
N LEU A 119 18.29 6.37 -3.97
CA LEU A 119 17.24 7.35 -4.25
C LEU A 119 17.54 8.68 -3.52
N PRO A 120 17.23 9.83 -4.16
CA PRO A 120 17.28 11.12 -3.49
C PRO A 120 16.22 11.20 -2.38
N ASP A 121 16.43 12.07 -1.40
CA ASP A 121 15.64 12.12 -0.17
C ASP A 121 14.13 12.28 -0.40
N ASP A 122 13.74 13.06 -1.42
CA ASP A 122 12.36 13.32 -1.82
C ASP A 122 11.65 12.11 -2.44
N LYS A 123 12.41 11.15 -3.00
CA LYS A 123 11.88 9.95 -3.66
C LYS A 123 12.04 8.67 -2.83
N ARG A 124 12.53 8.78 -1.60
CA ARG A 124 12.70 7.61 -0.73
C ARG A 124 11.35 7.01 -0.36
N LEU A 125 11.31 5.68 -0.38
CA LEU A 125 10.17 4.90 0.11
C LEU A 125 10.02 5.11 1.61
N LYS A 126 8.83 5.53 2.04
CA LYS A 126 8.52 5.78 3.46
C LYS A 126 8.00 4.49 4.09
N PHE A 127 8.83 3.82 4.88
CA PHE A 127 8.49 2.52 5.46
C PHE A 127 8.10 2.62 6.94
N LEU A 128 6.83 2.35 7.24
CA LEU A 128 6.26 2.34 8.57
C LEU A 128 5.92 0.91 9.00
N HIS A 129 6.54 0.44 10.07
CA HIS A 129 6.26 -0.87 10.64
C HIS A 129 5.46 -0.76 11.94
N MET A 130 4.31 -1.44 12.02
CA MET A 130 3.47 -1.48 13.23
C MET A 130 3.00 -2.90 13.58
N ASP A 131 3.50 -3.44 14.68
CA ASP A 131 3.01 -4.70 15.22
C ASP A 131 1.73 -4.48 16.04
N LEU A 132 0.58 -4.57 15.37
CA LEU A 132 -0.73 -4.37 16.00
C LEU A 132 -1.00 -5.37 17.13
N SER A 133 -0.47 -6.60 17.03
CA SER A 133 -0.64 -7.62 18.09
C SER A 133 0.12 -7.28 19.36
N LYS A 134 1.26 -6.60 19.23
CA LYS A 134 2.03 -6.08 20.36
C LYS A 134 1.38 -4.83 20.93
N LEU A 135 0.89 -3.94 20.07
CA LEU A 135 0.23 -2.69 20.48
C LEU A 135 -1.08 -2.96 21.22
N SER A 136 -1.91 -3.89 20.74
CA SER A 136 -3.18 -4.23 21.39
C SER A 136 -3.05 -4.84 22.78
N ARG A 137 -1.89 -5.43 23.10
CA ARG A 137 -1.60 -6.00 24.43
C ARG A 137 -1.02 -5.00 25.42
N ARG A 138 -0.61 -3.81 24.97
CA ARG A 138 -0.09 -2.77 25.85
C ARG A 138 -1.25 -2.04 26.51
N LYS A 139 -1.28 -2.03 27.84
CA LYS A 139 -2.26 -1.26 28.62
C LYS A 139 -2.20 0.21 28.23
N GLY A 140 -3.36 0.85 28.05
CA GLY A 140 -3.48 2.27 27.72
C GLY A 140 -3.17 2.65 26.26
N THR A 141 -2.97 1.69 25.35
CA THR A 141 -2.73 1.99 23.93
C THR A 141 -4.04 2.03 23.14
N ASN A 142 -4.38 3.20 22.57
CA ASN A 142 -5.46 3.32 21.59
C ASN A 142 -4.94 3.01 20.19
N VAL A 143 -5.06 1.74 19.77
CA VAL A 143 -4.57 1.28 18.45
C VAL A 143 -5.30 1.98 17.30
N LEU A 144 -6.62 2.20 17.43
CA LEU A 144 -7.39 2.90 16.42
C LEU A 144 -6.96 4.37 16.31
N GLY A 145 -6.73 5.04 17.44
CA GLY A 145 -6.20 6.41 17.46
C GLY A 145 -4.84 6.52 16.77
N LEU A 146 -3.95 5.54 16.96
CA LEU A 146 -2.67 5.50 16.25
C LEU A 146 -2.85 5.28 14.74
N LEU A 147 -3.75 4.37 14.35
CA LEU A 147 -4.05 4.13 12.93
C LEU A 147 -4.67 5.36 12.26
N ASN A 148 -5.56 6.07 12.95
CA ASN A 148 -6.16 7.31 12.46
C ASN A 148 -5.11 8.41 12.29
N LYS A 149 -4.15 8.50 13.22
CA LYS A 149 -3.02 9.42 13.08
C LYS A 149 -2.19 9.08 11.84
N VAL A 150 -1.85 7.80 11.67
CA VAL A 150 -1.11 7.35 10.48
C VAL A 150 -1.88 7.64 9.20
N ALA A 151 -3.18 7.40 9.17
CA ALA A 151 -4.01 7.72 8.01
C ALA A 151 -4.00 9.23 7.69
N SER A 152 -4.14 10.08 8.72
CA SER A 152 -4.11 11.54 8.57
C SER A 152 -2.75 12.01 8.05
N ASP A 153 -1.66 11.57 8.68
CA ASP A 153 -0.29 11.92 8.27
C ASP A 153 0.01 11.46 6.83
N VAL A 154 -0.56 10.32 6.39
CA VAL A 154 -0.40 9.83 5.01
C VAL A 154 -1.20 10.65 4.02
N LEU A 155 -2.46 10.97 4.33
CA LEU A 155 -3.30 11.79 3.46
C LEU A 155 -2.71 13.18 3.26
N GLU A 156 -2.13 13.79 4.29
CA GLU A 156 -1.41 15.07 4.17
C GLU A 156 -0.18 14.97 3.23
N LEU A 157 0.43 13.78 3.11
CA LEU A 157 1.61 13.55 2.28
C LEU A 157 1.29 13.14 0.84
N THR A 158 0.20 12.41 0.62
CA THR A 158 -0.16 11.88 -0.71
C THR A 158 -1.27 12.66 -1.40
N ASP A 159 -1.97 13.51 -0.65
CA ASP A 159 -3.18 14.18 -1.06
C ASP A 159 -4.30 13.19 -1.46
N LEU A 160 -5.43 13.76 -1.88
CA LEU A 160 -6.61 13.07 -2.40
C LEU A 160 -7.00 13.70 -3.74
N LEU A 161 -7.62 12.91 -4.62
CA LEU A 161 -8.19 13.47 -5.83
C LEU A 161 -9.39 14.31 -5.44
N HIS A 162 -9.44 15.56 -5.89
CA HIS A 162 -10.60 16.43 -5.74
C HIS A 162 -10.97 17.00 -7.11
N CYS A 163 -12.25 16.97 -7.46
CA CYS A 163 -12.76 17.39 -8.76
C CYS A 163 -14.05 18.19 -8.59
N GLU A 164 -14.09 19.39 -9.17
CA GLU A 164 -15.29 20.21 -9.29
C GLU A 164 -15.93 19.99 -10.67
N ILE A 165 -17.21 19.61 -10.69
CA ILE A 165 -17.96 19.41 -11.93
C ILE A 165 -18.74 20.68 -12.23
N THR A 166 -18.34 21.41 -13.27
CA THR A 166 -19.11 22.55 -13.78
C THR A 166 -20.02 22.11 -14.92
N ILE A 167 -21.33 22.24 -14.73
CA ILE A 167 -22.30 22.03 -15.81
C ILE A 167 -22.32 23.31 -16.67
N SER A 168 -21.79 23.22 -17.89
CA SER A 168 -21.92 24.31 -18.87
C SER A 168 -23.37 24.40 -19.34
N SER A 169 -24.12 25.35 -18.82
CA SER A 169 -25.43 25.76 -19.34
C SER A 169 -25.26 26.54 -20.66
N LYS A 170 -24.98 25.85 -21.77
CA LYS A 170 -25.28 26.43 -23.08
C LYS A 170 -26.80 26.36 -23.27
N PRO A 171 -27.51 27.48 -23.48
CA PRO A 171 -28.90 27.41 -23.91
C PRO A 171 -28.94 26.67 -25.25
N LEU A 172 -29.84 25.71 -25.41
CA LEU A 172 -30.21 25.27 -26.76
C LEU A 172 -30.80 26.49 -27.46
N ASP A 173 -30.15 26.96 -28.53
CA ASP A 173 -30.73 27.91 -29.45
C ASP A 173 -32.05 27.32 -30.01
N ALA A 174 -33.16 27.78 -29.44
CA ALA A 174 -34.49 27.57 -29.98
C ALA A 174 -34.67 28.56 -31.13
N SER A 175 -34.12 28.23 -32.29
CA SER A 175 -34.45 28.91 -33.54
C SER A 175 -34.56 27.90 -34.68
N ARG A 176 -35.80 27.45 -34.93
CA ARG A 176 -36.36 27.18 -36.25
C ARG A 176 -37.88 27.12 -36.16
#